data_AF-A0A354T5P5-F1
#
_entry.id   AF-A0A354T5P5-F1
#
_cell.length_a   1.000
_cell.length_b   1.000
_cell.length_c   1.000
_cell.angle_alpha   90.00
_cell.angle_beta   90.00
_cell.angle_gamma   90.00
#
_symmetry.space_group_name_H-M   'P 1'
#
loop_
_entity.id
_entity.type
_entity.pdbx_description
1 polymer ?
#
loop_
_entity_poly.entity_id
_entity_poly.type
_entity_poly.pdbx_seq_one_letter_code
_entity_poly.pdbx_strand_id
1 'polypeptide(L)' 'MIPEEPPPHPITTLLNEARASPALAGAAIGFCLINAKGETMLAEDADIAFIPASSLKTLTTATALEILGPDFRFATEL' A
#
# COMPACT_ATOMS: atom_id res chain seq x y z
N MET A 1 -12.20 1.94 36.21
CA MET A 1 -12.72 1.07 35.14
C MET A 1 -11.88 1.37 33.92
N ILE A 2 -10.95 0.48 33.57
CA ILE A 2 -10.14 0.65 32.35
C ILE A 2 -11.08 0.36 31.18
N PRO A 3 -11.19 1.24 30.16
CA PRO A 3 -11.96 0.92 28.97
C PRO A 3 -11.43 -0.38 28.39
N GLU A 4 -12.33 -1.35 28.15
CA GLU A 4 -11.97 -2.58 27.46
C GLU A 4 -11.42 -2.20 26.08
N GLU A 5 -10.23 -2.69 25.75
CA GLU A 5 -9.59 -2.39 24.48
C GLU A 5 -10.47 -2.95 23.35
N PRO A 6 -10.75 -2.15 22.31
CA PRO A 6 -11.60 -2.62 21.22
C PRO A 6 -11.01 -3.89 20.61
N PRO A 7 -11.85 -4.84 20.16
CA PRO A 7 -11.37 -6.06 19.55
C PRO A 7 -10.47 -5.74 18.34
N PRO A 8 -9.43 -6.55 18.09
CA PRO A 8 -8.50 -6.29 17.00
C PRO A 8 -9.23 -6.19 15.66
N HIS A 9 -8.78 -5.26 14.82
CA HIS A 9 -9.37 -5.04 13.50
C HIS A 9 -9.28 -6.35 12.68
N PRO A 10 -10.32 -6.76 11.94
CA PRO A 10 -10.30 -8.02 11.19
C PRO A 10 -9.10 -8.19 10.25
N ILE A 11 -8.60 -7.08 9.70
CA ILE A 11 -7.39 -7.07 8.86
C ILE A 11 -6.13 -7.41 9.67
N THR A 12 -5.99 -6.91 10.90
CA THR A 12 -4.85 -7.25 11.76
C THR A 12 -4.83 -8.75 12.06
N THR A 13 -5.99 -9.35 12.34
CA THR A 13 -6.10 -10.82 12.49
C THR A 13 -5.66 -11.55 11.22
N LEU A 14 -6.16 -11.14 10.05
CA LEU A 14 -5.78 -11.73 8.77
C LEU A 14 -4.26 -11.62 8.49
N LEU A 15 -3.65 -10.47 8.80
CA LEU A 15 -2.21 -10.27 8.63
C LEU A 15 -1.41 -11.18 9.56
N ASN A 16 -1.86 -11.36 10.81
CA ASN A 16 -1.22 -12.28 11.75
C ASN A 16 -1.31 -13.74 11.28
N GLU A 17 -2.47 -14.16 10.76
CA GLU A 17 -2.65 -15.49 10.15
C GLU A 17 -1.74 -15.67 8.93
N ALA A 18 -1.62 -14.67 8.06
CA ALA A 18 -0.73 -14.69 6.91
C ALA A 18 0.74 -14.83 7.34
N ARG A 19 1.19 -14.08 8.36
CA ARG A 19 2.54 -14.16 8.91
C ARG A 19 2.85 -15.53 9.53
N ALA A 20 1.85 -16.20 10.09
CA ALA A 20 1.98 -17.55 10.66
C ALA A 20 1.95 -18.67 9.59
N SER A 21 1.56 -18.37 8.35
CA SER A 21 1.44 -19.36 7.29
C SER A 21 2.82 -19.87 6.84
N PRO A 22 3.06 -21.20 6.84
CA PRO A 22 4.32 -21.77 6.34
C PRO A 22 4.61 -21.42 4.87
N ALA A 23 3.57 -21.17 4.06
CA ALA A 23 3.72 -20.76 2.67
C ALA A 23 4.31 -19.35 2.50
N LEU A 24 4.25 -18.52 3.55
CA LEU A 24 4.79 -17.17 3.59
C LEU A 24 6.01 -17.08 4.53
N ALA A 25 6.64 -18.21 4.86
CA ALA A 25 7.82 -18.23 5.73
C ALA A 25 8.94 -17.35 5.14
N GLY A 26 9.37 -16.35 5.92
CA GLY A 26 10.40 -15.38 5.54
C GLY A 26 9.91 -14.21 4.68
N ALA A 27 8.62 -14.17 4.30
CA ALA A 27 8.05 -13.01 3.63
C ALA A 27 7.92 -11.84 4.61
N ALA A 28 8.27 -10.64 4.15
CA ALA A 28 7.94 -9.41 4.82
C ALA A 28 6.60 -8.90 4.26
N ILE A 29 5.68 -8.51 5.14
CA ILE A 29 4.32 -8.08 4.79
C ILE A 29 4.10 -6.69 5.38
N GLY A 30 3.79 -5.71 4.54
CA GLY A 30 3.37 -4.37 4.94
C GLY A 30 1.95 -4.07 4.47
N PHE A 31 1.19 -3.34 5.28
CA PHE A 31 -0.19 -2.96 4.99
C PHE A 31 -0.50 -1.55 5.50
N CYS A 32 -1.14 -0.74 4.66
CA CYS A 32 -1.62 0.59 5.03
C CYS A 32 -3.02 0.80 4.46
N LEU A 33 -3.97 1.13 5.33
CA LEU A 33 -5.33 1.49 4.95
C LEU A 33 -5.53 2.97 5.19
N ILE A 34 -5.90 3.68 4.12
CA ILE A 34 -6.16 5.11 4.13
C ILE A 34 -7.60 5.32 3.67
N ASN A 35 -8.34 6.20 4.34
CA ASN A 35 -9.71 6.53 3.93
C ASN A 35 -9.74 7.56 2.78
N ALA A 36 -10.92 7.86 2.26
CA ALA A 36 -11.09 8.82 1.16
C ALA A 36 -10.68 10.26 1.50
N LYS A 37 -10.52 10.61 2.78
CA LYS A 37 -10.02 11.90 3.25
C LYS A 37 -8.50 11.95 3.36
N GLY A 38 -7.80 10.84 3.12
CA GLY A 38 -6.36 10.73 3.28
C GLY A 38 -5.91 10.37 4.70
N GLU A 39 -6.82 9.99 5.60
CA GLU A 39 -6.48 9.63 6.97
C GLU A 39 -6.10 8.16 7.05
N THR A 40 -4.94 7.86 7.64
CA THR A 40 -4.50 6.48 7.92
C THR A 40 -5.38 5.86 9.00
N MET A 41 -6.08 4.79 8.66
CA MET A 41 -6.95 4.03 9.57
C MET A 41 -6.23 2.82 10.19
N LEU A 42 -5.28 2.23 9.47
CA LEU A 42 -4.46 1.11 9.93
C LEU A 42 -3.10 1.15 9.23
N ALA A 43 -2.03 0.92 9.97
CA ALA A 43 -0.67 0.84 9.45
C ALA A 43 0.08 -0.30 10.15
N GLU A 44 0.56 -1.26 9.36
CA GLU A 44 1.30 -2.44 9.80
C GLU A 44 2.55 -2.52 8.94
N ASP A 45 3.74 -2.33 9.52
CA ASP A 45 5.02 -2.27 8.78
C ASP A 45 5.03 -1.29 7.58
N ALA A 46 4.19 -0.24 7.62
CA ALA A 46 3.96 0.65 6.47
C ALA A 46 5.17 1.50 6.07
N ASP A 47 6.11 1.73 6.99
CA ASP A 47 7.31 2.54 6.76
C ASP A 47 8.51 1.71 6.27
N ILE A 48 8.33 0.39 6.10
CA ILE A 48 9.38 -0.48 5.55
C ILE A 48 9.45 -0.31 4.03
N ALA A 49 10.67 -0.19 3.51
CA ALA A 49 10.91 -0.15 2.07
C ALA A 49 10.81 -1.57 1.47
N PHE A 50 9.73 -1.84 0.75
CA PHE A 50 9.52 -3.07 -0.01
C PHE A 50 9.90 -2.93 -1.49
N ILE A 51 10.08 -4.04 -2.18
CA ILE A 51 10.16 -4.07 -3.66
C ILE A 51 8.71 -3.96 -4.20
N PRO A 52 8.32 -2.86 -4.86
CA PRO A 52 6.92 -2.59 -5.20
C PRO A 52 6.40 -3.40 -6.42
N ALA A 53 7.29 -4.03 -7.18
CA ALA A 53 6.97 -4.61 -8.48
C ALA A 53 6.17 -3.61 -9.36
N SER A 54 5.05 -4.03 -9.94
CA SER A 54 4.25 -3.17 -10.82
C SER A 54 3.46 -2.07 -10.11
N SER A 55 3.32 -2.08 -8.78
CA SER A 55 2.63 -0.99 -8.07
C SER A 55 3.38 0.35 -8.21
N LEU A 56 4.69 0.32 -8.49
CA LEU A 56 5.48 1.51 -8.81
C LEU A 56 4.91 2.30 -10.00
N LYS A 57 4.22 1.63 -10.94
CA LYS A 57 3.58 2.28 -12.07
C LYS A 57 2.61 3.37 -11.63
N THR A 58 1.93 3.20 -10.49
CA THR A 58 1.01 4.23 -9.95
C THR A 58 1.74 5.56 -9.74
N LEU A 59 2.94 5.53 -9.13
CA LEU A 59 3.74 6.72 -8.91
C LEU A 59 4.24 7.29 -10.24
N THR A 60 4.80 6.45 -11.12
CA THR A 60 5.28 6.88 -12.44
C THR A 60 4.17 7.51 -13.27
N THR A 61 2.96 6.95 -13.25
CA THR A 61 1.80 7.49 -13.97
C THR A 61 1.34 8.81 -13.39
N ALA A 62 1.25 8.93 -12.06
CA ALA A 62 0.91 10.21 -11.41
C ALA A 62 1.91 11.30 -11.82
N THR A 63 3.21 11.00 -11.76
CA THR A 63 4.28 11.91 -12.19
C THR A 63 4.19 12.26 -13.68
N ALA A 64 3.91 11.28 -14.55
CA ALA A 64 3.76 11.54 -15.98
C ALA A 64 2.56 12.45 -16.26
N LEU A 65 1.43 12.25 -15.58
CA LEU A 65 0.26 13.12 -15.70
C LEU A 65 0.53 14.54 -15.19
N GLU A 66 1.27 14.68 -14.09
CA GLU A 66 1.67 15.97 -13.52
C GLU A 66 2.62 16.74 -14.45
N ILE A 67 3.63 16.06 -15.02
CA ILE A 67 4.67 16.69 -15.83
C ILE A 67 4.23 16.90 -17.28
N LEU A 68 3.63 15.89 -17.90
CA LEU A 68 3.31 15.89 -19.33
C LEU A 68 1.87 16.38 -19.61
N GLY A 69 0.98 16.23 -18.64
CA GLY A 69 -0.45 16.45 -18.81
C GLY A 69 -1.18 15.25 -19.44
N PRO A 70 -2.51 15.18 -19.30
CA PRO A 70 -3.31 14.05 -19.80
C PRO A 70 -3.38 14.00 -21.34
N ASP A 71 -3.16 15.13 -22.01
CA ASP A 71 -3.26 15.25 -23.47
C ASP A 71 -1.93 15.02 -24.19
N PHE A 72 -0.85 14.73 -23.47
CA PHE A 72 0.45 14.48 -24.08
C PHE A 72 0.40 13.36 -25.12
N ARG A 73 1.06 13.58 -26.25
CA ARG A 73 1.22 12.59 -27.32
C ARG A 73 2.69 12.56 -27.75
N PHE A 74 3.24 11.37 -27.88
CA PHE A 74 4.56 11.19 -28.50
C PHE A 74 4.49 11.53 -29.99
N ALA A 75 5.51 12.21 -30.51
CA ALA A 75 5.67 12.52 -31.93
C ALA A 75 6.78 11.67 -32.55
N THR A 76 6.62 11.32 -33.81
CA THR A 76 7.63 10.63 -34.63
C THR A 76 7.82 11.41 -35.92
N GLU A 77 9.06 11.72 -36.27
CA GLU A 77 9.44 12.52 -37.45
C GLU A 77 10.37 11.72 -38.37
N LEU A 78 10.45 12.10 -39.65
CA LEU A 78 11.23 11.42 -40.70
C LEU A 78 12.59 12.10 -40.94
#